data_AF-A0A3S2CUU8-F1
#
_entry.id   AF-A0A3S2CUU8-F1
#
_cell.length_a   1.000
_cell.length_b   1.000
_cell.length_c   1.000
_cell.angle_alpha   90.00
_cell.angle_beta   90.00
_cell.angle_gamma   90.00
#
_symmetry.space_group_name_H-M   'P 1'
#
loop_
_entity.id
_entity.type
_entity.pdbx_description
1 polymer ?
#
loop_
_entity_poly.entity_id
_entity_poly.type
_entity_poly.pdbx_seq_one_letter_code
_entity_poly.pdbx_strand_id
1 'polypeptide(L)'
;LVRGVLADNPQEKMISLLAISVSHLEESFELQLDLPLGLADERRRPGTKKGLARFDADRAIDKIRERFGKQAVGYGTVALEAARSVPDEFRELAEKEL
;
A
#
# COMPACT_ATOMS: atom_id res chain seq x y z
N LEU A 1 -9.96 -22.81 21.69
CA LEU A 1 -10.11 -21.67 22.62
C LEU A 1 -11.28 -21.90 23.60
N VAL A 2 -12.54 -21.75 23.20
CA VAL A 2 -13.73 -21.88 24.09
C VAL A 2 -13.77 -23.19 24.89
N ARG A 3 -13.55 -24.34 24.23
CA ARG A 3 -13.52 -25.64 24.92
C ARG A 3 -12.41 -25.75 25.98
N GLY A 4 -11.27 -25.10 25.76
CA GLY A 4 -10.17 -25.09 26.72
C GLY A 4 -10.55 -24.28 27.96
N VAL A 5 -11.08 -23.08 27.77
CA VAL A 5 -11.52 -22.20 28.87
C VAL A 5 -12.59 -22.85 29.74
N LEU A 6 -13.55 -23.58 29.15
CA LEU A 6 -14.57 -24.32 29.90
C LEU A 6 -14.00 -25.55 30.64
N ALA A 7 -12.97 -26.20 30.09
CA ALA A 7 -12.29 -27.29 30.78
C ALA A 7 -11.50 -26.80 32.00
N ASP A 8 -10.88 -25.61 31.89
CA ASP A 8 -10.14 -24.97 32.98
C ASP A 8 -11.06 -24.36 34.05
N ASN A 9 -12.34 -24.14 33.72
CA ASN A 9 -13.37 -23.60 34.62
C ASN A 9 -14.60 -24.52 34.67
N PRO A 10 -14.49 -25.74 35.25
CA PRO A 10 -15.51 -26.79 35.12
C PRO A 10 -16.86 -26.48 35.79
N GLN A 11 -16.91 -25.47 36.65
CA GLN A 11 -18.15 -24.99 37.28
C GLN A 11 -18.97 -24.09 36.34
N GLU A 12 -18.31 -23.48 35.35
CA GLU A 12 -18.93 -22.58 34.39
C GLU A 12 -19.43 -23.36 33.17
N LYS A 13 -20.68 -23.13 32.78
CA LYS A 13 -21.32 -23.85 31.65
C LYS A 13 -21.45 -23.00 30.39
N MET A 14 -21.27 -21.68 30.51
CA MET A 14 -21.53 -20.72 29.45
C MET A 14 -20.51 -19.59 29.51
N ILE A 15 -19.96 -19.21 28.35
CA ILE A 15 -19.18 -17.99 28.19
C ILE A 15 -20.11 -16.90 27.64
N SER A 16 -20.34 -15.85 28.43
CA SER A 16 -21.23 -14.74 28.05
C SER A 16 -20.55 -13.71 27.15
N LEU A 17 -19.22 -13.61 27.20
CA LEU A 17 -18.44 -12.69 26.38
C LEU A 17 -17.08 -13.30 26.03
N LEU A 18 -16.71 -13.22 24.75
CA LEU A 18 -15.40 -13.63 24.25
C LEU A 18 -14.73 -12.44 23.58
N ALA A 19 -13.59 -12.01 24.13
CA ALA A 19 -12.71 -11.03 23.50
C ALA A 19 -11.49 -11.74 22.92
N ILE A 20 -11.17 -11.44 21.66
CA ILE A 20 -9.95 -11.90 20.99
C ILE A 20 -9.13 -10.65 20.68
N SER A 21 -7.89 -10.60 21.18
CA SER A 21 -6.94 -9.53 20.87
C SER A 21 -5.73 -10.13 20.17
N VAL A 22 -5.30 -9.49 19.09
CA VAL A 22 -4.05 -9.77 18.39
C VAL A 22 -3.17 -8.56 18.58
N SER A 23 -1.92 -8.78 18.99
CA SER A 23 -0.91 -7.74 19.17
C SER A 23 0.31 -8.04 18.31
N HIS A 24 1.18 -7.04 18.12
CA HIS A 24 2.43 -7.16 17.36
C HIS A 24 2.23 -7.46 15.86
N LEU A 25 1.17 -6.91 15.26
CA LEU A 25 1.10 -6.80 13.81
C LEU A 25 2.07 -5.72 13.36
N GLU A 26 3.19 -6.12 12.77
CA GLU A 26 4.11 -5.20 12.13
C GLU A 26 3.80 -5.10 10.64
N GLU A 27 3.96 -3.90 10.08
CA GLU A 27 4.03 -3.75 8.63
C GLU A 27 5.35 -4.37 8.14
N SER A 28 5.33 -5.67 7.81
CA SER A 28 6.45 -6.29 7.09
C SER A 28 6.22 -6.11 5.59
N PHE A 29 7.11 -5.33 4.98
CA PHE A 29 7.28 -5.36 3.53
C PHE A 29 8.40 -6.35 3.28
N GLU A 30 8.07 -7.64 3.28
CA GLU A 30 9.06 -8.67 2.97
C GLU A 30 9.60 -8.39 1.57
N LEU A 31 10.84 -7.94 1.52
CA LEU A 31 11.54 -7.78 0.26
C LEU A 31 11.81 -9.18 -0.27
N GLN A 32 11.17 -9.54 -1.38
CA GLN A 32 11.47 -10.79 -2.07
C GLN A 32 12.93 -10.80 -2.49
N LEU A 33 13.73 -11.73 -1.94
CA LEU A 33 15.11 -11.92 -2.35
C LEU A 33 15.15 -12.48 -3.79
N ASP A 34 15.94 -11.85 -4.65
CA ASP A 34 16.10 -12.31 -6.04
C ASP A 34 17.27 -13.30 -6.14
N LEU A 35 16.99 -14.49 -6.68
CA LEU A 35 18.01 -15.44 -7.13
C LEU A 35 18.38 -15.12 -8.59
N PRO A 36 19.62 -14.70 -8.89
CA PRO A 36 20.03 -14.39 -10.26
C PRO A 36 20.17 -15.66 -11.09
N LEU A 37 19.34 -15.80 -12.12
CA LEU A 37 19.31 -16.91 -13.08
C LEU A 37 19.75 -16.47 -14.49
N GLY A 38 20.08 -15.19 -14.70
CA GLY A 38 20.47 -14.63 -16.00
C GLY A 38 19.31 -14.37 -16.97
N LEU A 39 18.07 -14.31 -16.49
CA LEU A 39 16.89 -14.09 -17.33
C LEU A 39 16.75 -12.61 -17.75
N ALA A 40 16.18 -12.38 -18.93
CA ALA A 40 16.08 -11.04 -19.55
C ALA A 40 15.22 -10.04 -18.74
N ASP A 41 14.31 -10.54 -17.89
CA ASP A 41 13.42 -9.75 -17.05
C ASP A 41 14.01 -9.42 -15.68
N GLU A 42 15.17 -9.98 -15.30
CA GLU A 42 15.72 -9.88 -13.93
C GLU A 42 15.87 -8.46 -13.43
N ARG A 43 16.29 -7.54 -14.30
CA ARG A 43 16.46 -6.11 -13.95
C ARG A 43 15.16 -5.41 -13.54
N ARG A 44 14.00 -6.06 -13.72
CA ARG A 44 12.66 -5.54 -13.38
C ARG A 44 12.04 -6.27 -12.19
N ARG A 45 12.71 -7.28 -11.63
CA ARG A 45 12.17 -8.04 -10.49
C ARG A 45 12.17 -7.22 -9.20
N PRO A 46 11.20 -7.44 -8.30
CA PRO A 46 11.03 -6.66 -7.07
C PRO A 46 12.26 -6.65 -6.15
N GLY A 47 13.03 -7.75 -6.09
CA GLY A 47 14.22 -7.87 -5.23
C GLY A 47 15.45 -7.09 -5.71
N THR A 48 15.45 -6.62 -6.96
CA THR A 48 16.56 -5.81 -7.49
C THR A 48 16.53 -4.39 -6.95
N LYS A 49 17.68 -3.70 -6.97
CA LYS A 49 17.76 -2.26 -6.63
C LYS A 49 16.75 -1.40 -7.39
N LYS A 50 16.47 -1.74 -8.65
CA LYS A 50 15.50 -1.01 -9.48
C LYS A 50 14.06 -1.35 -9.09
N GLY A 51 13.78 -2.62 -8.77
CA GLY A 51 12.49 -3.06 -8.22
C GLY A 51 12.18 -2.38 -6.89
N LEU A 52 13.16 -2.36 -5.98
CA LEU A 52 13.15 -1.62 -4.71
C LEU A 52 12.79 -0.14 -4.90
N ALA A 53 13.54 0.57 -5.74
CA ALA A 53 13.31 2.00 -5.96
C ALA A 53 11.90 2.27 -6.53
N ARG A 54 11.38 1.36 -7.37
CA ARG A 54 10.00 1.44 -7.86
C ARG A 54 8.99 1.19 -6.75
N PHE A 55 9.21 0.17 -5.94
CA PHE A 55 8.34 -0.16 -4.81
C PHE A 55 8.25 1.00 -3.81
N ASP A 56 9.37 1.64 -3.48
CA ASP A 56 9.41 2.82 -2.62
C ASP A 56 8.62 3.98 -3.21
N ALA A 57 8.73 4.19 -4.53
CA ALA A 57 7.96 5.22 -5.24
C ALA A 57 6.45 4.91 -5.19
N ASP A 58 6.05 3.67 -5.47
CA ASP A 58 4.64 3.25 -5.42
C ASP A 58 4.07 3.45 -4.00
N ARG A 59 4.82 3.09 -2.95
CA ARG A 59 4.41 3.33 -1.56
C ARG A 59 4.32 4.81 -1.21
N ALA A 60 5.20 5.66 -1.75
CA ALA A 60 5.10 7.10 -1.56
C ALA A 60 3.82 7.67 -2.20
N ILE A 61 3.45 7.18 -3.39
CA ILE A 61 2.19 7.56 -4.04
C ILE A 61 0.99 7.12 -3.21
N ASP A 62 1.01 5.91 -2.67
CA ASP A 62 -0.07 5.40 -1.82
C ASP A 62 -0.25 6.25 -0.55
N LYS A 63 0.84 6.67 0.09
CA LYS A 63 0.79 7.59 1.25
C LYS A 63 0.15 8.94 0.90
N ILE A 64 0.44 9.48 -0.29
CA ILE A 64 -0.18 10.73 -0.75
C ILE A 64 -1.68 10.50 -0.98
N ARG A 65 -2.07 9.39 -1.62
CA ARG A 65 -3.48 9.07 -1.88
C ARG A 65 -4.27 8.78 -0.61
N GLU A 66 -3.67 8.16 0.38
CA GLU A 66 -4.27 7.93 1.69
C GLU A 66 -4.57 9.27 2.38
N ARG A 67 -3.62 10.22 2.33
CA ARG A 67 -3.74 11.51 3.01
C ARG A 67 -4.65 12.50 2.30
N PHE A 68 -4.59 12.57 0.97
CA PHE A 68 -5.23 13.61 0.17
C PHE A 68 -6.35 13.10 -0.75
N GLY A 69 -6.62 11.79 -0.71
CA GLY A 69 -7.64 11.14 -1.53
C GLY A 69 -7.07 10.55 -2.82
N LYS A 70 -7.80 9.58 -3.39
CA LYS A 70 -7.34 8.78 -4.55
C LYS A 70 -6.99 9.60 -5.79
N GLN A 71 -7.61 10.77 -5.96
CA GLN A 71 -7.39 11.66 -7.11
C GLN A 71 -6.19 12.60 -6.94
N ALA A 72 -5.53 12.60 -5.78
CA ALA A 72 -4.40 13.51 -5.50
C ALA A 72 -3.17 13.24 -6.38
N VAL A 73 -2.97 11.98 -6.82
CA VAL A 73 -1.90 11.60 -7.75
C VAL A 73 -2.45 10.66 -8.80
N GLY A 74 -2.30 11.05 -10.07
CA GLY A 74 -2.67 10.27 -11.24
C GLY A 74 -1.60 10.32 -12.32
N TYR A 75 -1.74 9.46 -13.33
CA TYR A 75 -0.88 9.53 -14.51
C TYR A 75 -1.27 10.74 -15.34
N GLY A 76 -0.28 11.60 -15.64
CA GLY A 76 -0.48 12.77 -16.48
C GLY A 76 -1.11 12.41 -17.83
N THR A 77 -0.76 11.26 -18.43
CA THR A 77 -1.39 10.80 -19.66
C THR A 77 -2.90 10.59 -19.50
N VAL A 78 -3.37 10.00 -18.41
CA VAL A 78 -4.80 9.81 -18.14
C VAL A 78 -5.51 11.16 -17.89
N ALA A 79 -4.84 12.10 -17.22
CA ALA A 79 -5.36 13.46 -17.00
C ALA A 79 -5.36 14.32 -18.29
N LEU A 80 -4.43 14.09 -19.20
CA LEU A 80 -4.19 14.89 -20.42
C LEU A 80 -4.82 14.29 -21.69
N GLU A 81 -5.01 12.96 -21.75
CA GLU A 81 -5.60 12.27 -22.90
C GLU A 81 -7.07 12.60 -23.10
N ALA A 82 -7.80 12.90 -22.01
CA ALA A 82 -9.20 13.31 -22.10
C ALA A 82 -9.39 14.68 -22.80
N ALA A 83 -8.36 15.52 -22.88
CA ALA A 83 -8.50 16.90 -23.32
C ALA A 83 -7.62 17.30 -24.52
N ARG A 84 -6.54 16.57 -24.85
CA ARG A 84 -5.46 17.07 -25.75
C ARG A 84 -4.99 18.49 -25.38
N SER A 85 -5.25 18.92 -24.15
CA SER A 85 -4.99 20.25 -23.65
C SER A 85 -4.52 20.16 -22.21
N VAL A 86 -3.77 21.18 -21.79
CA VAL A 86 -3.30 21.32 -20.42
C VAL A 86 -4.53 21.64 -19.53
N PRO A 87 -4.75 20.91 -18.41
CA PRO A 87 -5.85 21.15 -17.47
C PRO A 87 -5.81 22.59 -16.96
N ASP A 88 -6.99 23.13 -16.69
CA ASP A 88 -7.16 24.55 -16.40
C ASP A 88 -6.38 24.96 -15.14
N GLU A 89 -6.26 24.08 -14.15
CA GLU A 89 -5.50 24.33 -12.92
C GLU A 89 -4.01 24.61 -13.19
N PHE A 90 -3.43 23.96 -14.20
CA PHE A 90 -2.04 24.22 -14.62
C PHE A 90 -1.92 25.51 -15.43
N ARG A 91 -2.95 25.86 -16.22
CA ARG A 91 -2.97 27.10 -16.98
C ARG A 91 -3.07 28.31 -16.05
N GLU A 92 -3.99 28.26 -15.09
CA GLU A 92 -4.18 29.31 -14.09
C GLU A 92 -2.93 29.56 -13.23
N LEU A 93 -2.14 28.51 -12.95
CA LEU A 93 -0.88 28.65 -12.22
C LEU A 93 0.17 29.41 -13.04
N ALA A 94 0.20 29.22 -14.36
CA ALA A 94 1.12 29.90 -15.26
C ALA A 94 0.70 31.35 -15.57
N GLU A 95 -0.57 31.67 -15.42
CA GLU A 95 -1.13 33.02 -15.61
C GLU A 95 -0.92 33.94 -14.39
N LYS A 96 -0.50 33.39 -13.24
CA LYS A 96 -0.14 34.18 -12.06
C LYS A 96 1.36 34.47 -12.06
N GLU A 97 1.72 35.75 -11.99
CA GLU A 97 3.09 36.19 -11.66
C GLU A 97 3.43 35.70 -10.23
N LEU A 98 4.53 34.94 -10.10
CA LEU A 98 5.04 34.41 -8.82
C LEU A 98 5.59 35.52 -7.91
#